data_AF-A0A4S5JHB8-F1
#
_entry.id   AF-A0A4S5JHB8-F1
#
_cell.length_a   1.000
_cell.length_b   1.000
_cell.length_c   1.000
_cell.angle_alpha   90.00
_cell.angle_beta   90.00
_cell.angle_gamma   90.00
#
_symmetry.space_group_name_H-M   'P 1'
#
loop_
_entity.id
_entity.type
_entity.pdbx_description
1 polymer ?
#
loop_
_entity_poly.entity_id
_entity_poly.type
_entity_poly.pdbx_seq_one_letter_code
_entity_poly.pdbx_strand_id
1 'polypeptide(L)'
;DCKLCVNVCPTGIDIRKGQQEGCITCGLCIDACDSVMDKINEPRGLIRYASYAELQGHSKPQALYKRPRVIIYTLILLASLAGIV
;
A
#
# COMPACT_ATOMS: atom_id res chain seq x y z
N ASP A 1 -20.13 -4.03 -9.75
CA ASP A 1 -19.79 -4.34 -8.34
C ASP A 1 -19.80 -5.86 -8.17
N CYS A 2 -18.64 -6.46 -7.92
CA CYS A 2 -18.46 -7.92 -7.88
C CYS A 2 -18.25 -8.51 -6.47
N LYS A 3 -18.03 -7.68 -5.44
CA LYS A 3 -17.80 -8.06 -4.03
C LYS A 3 -16.68 -9.07 -3.77
N LEU A 4 -15.83 -9.37 -4.75
CA LEU A 4 -14.76 -10.37 -4.62
C LEU A 4 -13.78 -10.06 -3.48
N CYS A 5 -13.47 -8.78 -3.27
CA CYS A 5 -12.59 -8.30 -2.21
C CYS A 5 -13.07 -8.63 -0.78
N VAL A 6 -14.39 -8.78 -0.57
CA VAL A 6 -14.97 -9.16 0.72
C VAL A 6 -14.91 -10.67 0.92
N ASN A 7 -15.16 -11.44 -0.14
CA ASN A 7 -15.17 -12.91 -0.08
C ASN A 7 -13.79 -13.51 0.17
N VAL A 8 -12.72 -12.85 -0.30
CA VAL A 8 -11.33 -13.30 -0.08
C VAL A 8 -10.74 -12.79 1.23
N CYS A 9 -11.43 -11.91 1.95
CA CYS A 9 -10.90 -11.30 3.15
C CYS A 9 -10.89 -12.32 4.31
N PRO A 10 -9.71 -12.68 4.87
CA PRO A 10 -9.63 -13.66 5.94
C PRO A 10 -10.22 -13.16 7.26
N THR A 11 -10.34 -11.84 7.44
CA THR A 11 -10.88 -11.21 8.65
C THR A 11 -12.36 -10.82 8.50
N GLY A 12 -12.96 -11.02 7.32
CA GLY A 12 -14.38 -10.75 7.07
C GLY A 12 -14.77 -9.27 7.01
N ILE A 13 -13.81 -8.34 6.89
CA ILE A 13 -14.10 -6.91 6.76
C ILE A 13 -14.55 -6.55 5.34
N ASP A 14 -15.45 -5.58 5.22
CA ASP A 14 -15.79 -4.97 3.92
C ASP A 14 -14.94 -3.72 3.68
N ILE A 15 -13.83 -3.89 2.95
CA ILE A 15 -12.86 -2.81 2.72
C ILE A 15 -13.47 -1.57 2.05
N ARG A 16 -14.60 -1.73 1.35
CA ARG A 16 -15.29 -0.64 0.64
C ARG A 16 -15.88 0.40 1.59
N LYS A 17 -16.01 0.06 2.88
CA LYS A 17 -16.42 0.98 3.95
C LYS A 17 -15.27 1.81 4.53
N GLY A 18 -14.05 1.67 3.98
CA GLY A 18 -12.85 2.34 4.45
C GLY A 18 -11.98 1.47 5.33
N GLN A 19 -10.96 2.09 5.93
CA GLN A 19 -10.04 1.41 6.83
C GLN A 19 -10.75 1.02 8.12
N GLN A 20 -10.62 -0.25 8.50
CA GLN A 20 -11.22 -0.85 9.68
C GLN A 20 -10.12 -1.55 10.49
N GLU A 21 -10.32 -1.65 11.80
CA GLU A 21 -9.37 -2.28 12.73
C GLU A 21 -9.04 -3.74 12.38
N GLY A 22 -9.95 -4.44 11.69
CA GLY A 22 -9.74 -5.82 11.24
C GLY A 22 -8.83 -5.97 10.00
N CYS A 23 -8.33 -4.88 9.42
CA CYS A 23 -7.43 -4.96 8.26
C CYS A 23 -6.01 -5.32 8.70
N ILE A 24 -5.53 -6.50 8.28
CA ILE A 24 -4.16 -6.99 8.57
C ILE A 24 -3.17 -6.76 7.41
N THR A 25 -3.53 -5.94 6.43
CA THR A 25 -2.65 -5.64 5.27
C THR A 25 -2.10 -6.87 4.54
N CYS A 26 -2.94 -7.90 4.34
CA CYS A 26 -2.54 -9.14 3.66
C CYS A 26 -2.50 -9.04 2.13
N GLY A 27 -3.20 -8.08 1.52
CA GLY A 27 -3.19 -7.85 0.06
C GLY A 27 -4.13 -8.71 -0.78
N LEU A 28 -4.78 -9.74 -0.20
CA LEU A 28 -5.68 -10.64 -0.95
C LEU A 28 -6.80 -9.91 -1.70
N CYS A 29 -7.33 -8.83 -1.11
CA CYS A 29 -8.35 -8.00 -1.74
C CYS A 29 -7.83 -7.22 -2.97
N ILE A 30 -6.55 -6.85 -3.00
CA ILE A 30 -5.90 -6.17 -4.13
C ILE A 30 -5.81 -7.16 -5.30
N ASP A 31 -5.24 -8.33 -5.06
CA ASP A 31 -5.05 -9.36 -6.09
C ASP A 31 -6.38 -9.79 -6.71
N ALA A 32 -7.39 -10.04 -5.86
CA ALA A 32 -8.74 -10.39 -6.31
C ALA A 32 -9.37 -9.27 -7.14
N CYS A 33 -9.17 -8.00 -6.75
CA CYS A 33 -9.69 -6.85 -7.48
C CYS A 33 -8.98 -6.68 -8.83
N ASP A 34 -7.65 -6.74 -8.86
CA ASP A 34 -6.86 -6.61 -10.09
C ASP A 34 -7.20 -7.72 -11.10
N SER A 35 -7.47 -8.94 -10.62
CA SER A 35 -7.93 -10.03 -11.49
C SER A 35 -9.26 -9.74 -12.19
N VAL A 36 -10.13 -8.91 -11.58
CA VAL A 36 -11.39 -8.46 -12.18
C VAL A 36 -11.13 -7.30 -13.13
N MET A 37 -10.28 -6.34 -12.73
CA MET A 37 -9.89 -5.19 -13.57
C MET A 37 -9.27 -5.66 -14.89
N ASP A 38 -8.39 -6.67 -14.84
CA ASP A 38 -7.78 -7.28 -16.01
C ASP A 38 -8.82 -7.90 -16.95
N LYS A 39 -9.85 -8.55 -16.41
CA LYS A 39 -10.92 -9.19 -17.21
C LYS A 39 -11.81 -8.18 -17.92
N ILE A 40 -12.00 -7.00 -17.33
CA ILE A 40 -12.83 -5.93 -17.90
C ILE A 40 -11.99 -4.90 -18.67
N ASN A 41 -10.68 -5.11 -18.81
CA ASN A 41 -9.72 -4.20 -19.45
C ASN A 41 -9.70 -2.78 -18.85
N GLU A 42 -9.85 -2.68 -17.52
CA GLU A 42 -9.69 -1.42 -16.78
C GLU A 42 -8.31 -1.38 -16.08
N PRO A 43 -7.74 -0.19 -15.84
CA PRO A 43 -6.47 -0.05 -15.14
C PRO A 43 -6.53 -0.62 -13.72
N ARG A 44 -5.47 -1.33 -13.33
CA ARG A 44 -5.28 -1.87 -11.97
C ARG A 44 -5.19 -0.79 -10.91
N GLY A 45 -5.31 -1.22 -9.64
CA GLY A 45 -5.09 -0.34 -8.50
C GLY A 45 -6.33 0.44 -8.05
N LEU A 46 -7.53 -0.09 -8.33
CA LEU A 46 -8.77 0.36 -7.67
C LEU A 46 -8.65 0.21 -6.14
N ILE A 47 -8.04 -0.89 -5.69
CA ILE A 47 -7.60 -1.11 -4.32
C ILE A 47 -6.07 -1.15 -4.34
N ARG A 48 -5.42 -0.37 -3.47
CA ARG A 48 -3.95 -0.34 -3.36
C ARG A 48 -3.51 0.16 -2.00
N TYR A 49 -2.26 -0.15 -1.63
CA TYR A 49 -1.63 0.50 -0.50
C TYR A 49 -1.26 1.93 -0.87
N ALA A 50 -1.92 2.87 -0.23
CA ALA A 50 -1.67 4.29 -0.39
C ALA A 50 -1.81 4.97 0.97
N SER A 51 -1.08 6.05 1.15
CA SER A 51 -1.29 6.91 2.32
C SER A 51 -2.61 7.68 2.17
N TYR A 52 -3.21 8.11 3.28
CA TYR A 52 -4.39 8.98 3.24
C TYR A 52 -4.16 10.25 2.41
N ALA A 53 -2.98 10.86 2.52
CA ALA A 53 -2.61 12.05 1.75
C ALA A 53 -2.56 11.79 0.24
N GLU A 54 -2.13 10.59 -0.17
CA GLU A 54 -2.13 10.17 -1.57
C GLU A 54 -3.54 9.89 -2.07
N LEU A 55 -4.37 9.21 -1.27
CA LEU A 55 -5.78 8.92 -1.61
C LEU A 55 -6.62 10.19 -1.77
N GLN A 56 -6.33 11.23 -0.98
CA GLN A 56 -6.97 12.54 -1.09
C GLN A 56 -6.35 13.42 -2.20
N GLY A 57 -5.32 12.94 -2.92
CA GLY A 57 -4.68 13.66 -4.02
C GLY A 57 -3.70 14.78 -3.61
N HIS A 58 -3.43 14.95 -2.32
CA HIS A 58 -2.55 16.01 -1.81
C HIS A 58 -1.06 15.70 -2.00
N SER A 59 -0.70 14.44 -2.24
CA SER A 59 0.70 14.02 -2.26
C SER A 59 0.94 12.97 -3.33
N LYS A 60 1.66 13.35 -4.39
CA LYS A 60 2.24 12.37 -5.30
C LYS A 60 3.41 11.67 -4.57
N PRO A 61 3.61 10.35 -4.76
CA PRO A 61 4.72 9.64 -4.14
C PRO A 61 6.04 10.30 -4.53
N GLN A 62 6.68 10.97 -3.58
CA GLN A 62 7.99 11.58 -3.79
C GLN A 62 9.07 10.51 -3.76
N ALA A 63 10.02 10.60 -4.70
CA ALA A 63 11.17 9.71 -4.77
C ALA A 63 11.97 9.72 -3.47
N LEU A 64 12.50 8.54 -3.08
CA LEU A 64 13.19 8.30 -1.80
C LEU A 64 14.30 9.31 -1.52
N TYR A 65 15.11 9.65 -2.52
CA TYR A 65 16.23 10.59 -2.39
C TYR A 65 15.80 12.04 -2.10
N LYS A 66 14.54 12.40 -2.35
CA LYS A 66 14.02 13.74 -2.01
C LYS A 66 13.58 13.83 -0.54
N ARG A 67 13.56 12.72 0.19
CA ARG A 67 13.11 12.67 1.58
C ARG A 67 14.33 12.83 2.51
N PRO A 68 14.51 13.98 3.18
CA PRO A 68 15.72 14.25 3.97
C PRO A 68 15.92 13.24 5.11
N ARG A 69 14.83 12.77 5.74
CA ARG A 69 14.89 11.73 6.77
C ARG A 69 15.50 10.42 6.28
N VAL A 70 15.24 10.04 5.03
CA VAL A 70 15.79 8.81 4.45
C VAL A 70 17.31 8.93 4.39
N ILE A 71 17.83 10.01 3.81
CA ILE A 71 19.28 10.26 3.70
C ILE A 71 19.97 10.21 5.06
N ILE A 72 19.39 10.86 6.07
CA ILE A 72 19.93 10.88 7.44
C ILE A 72 20.02 9.46 8.01
N TYR A 73 18.95 8.67 7.91
CA TYR A 73 18.96 7.31 8.43
C TYR A 73 19.90 6.38 7.66
N THR A 74 20.02 6.52 6.33
CA THR A 74 21.01 5.74 5.57
C THR A 74 22.44 6.08 5.98
N LEU A 75 22.75 7.36 6.23
CA LEU A 75 24.07 7.77 6.72
C LEU A 75 24.38 7.20 8.10
N ILE A 76 23.42 7.26 9.03
CA ILE A 76 23.58 6.70 10.38
C ILE A 76 23.82 5.18 10.30
N LEU A 77 23.04 4.48 9.48
CA LEU A 77 23.18 3.03 9.30
C LEU A 77 24.53 2.64 8.68
N LEU A 78 25.02 3.40 7.69
CA LEU A 78 26.32 3.15 7.09
C LEU A 78 27.46 3.44 8.06
N ALA A 79 27.33 4.49 8.88
CA ALA A 79 28.31 4.82 9.91
C ALA A 79 28.37 3.75 11.00
N SER A 80 27.24 3.20 11.43
CA SER A 80 27.22 2.13 12.44
C SER A 80 27.82 0.83 11.90
N LEU A 81 27.56 0.47 10.64
CA LEU A 81 28.18 -0.69 10.00
C LEU A 81 29.70 -0.53 9.85
N ALA A 82 30.17 0.67 9.52
CA ALA A 82 31.60 0.96 9.42
C ALA A 82 32.32 0.90 10.78
N GLY A 83 31.63 1.20 11.89
CA GLY A 83 32.20 1.12 13.24
C GLY A 83 32.17 -0.28 13.87
N ILE A 84 31.49 -1.25 13.26
CA ILE A 84 31.48 -2.66 13.69
C ILE A 84 32.67 -3.44 13.08
N VAL A 85 33.25 -2.94 11.99
CA VAL A 85 34.47 -3.47 11.35
C VAL A 85 35.70 -2.91 12.04
#